data_AF-A0AAE1WEK1-F1
#
_entry.id   AF-A0AAE1WEK1-F1
#
_cell.length_a   1.000
_cell.length_b   1.000
_cell.length_c   1.000
_cell.angle_alpha   90.00
_cell.angle_beta   90.00
_cell.angle_gamma   90.00
#
_symmetry.space_group_name_H-M   'P 1'
#
loop_
_entity.id
_entity.type
_entity.pdbx_description
1 polymer ?
#
loop_
_entity_poly.entity_id
_entity_poly.type
_entity_poly.pdbx_seq_one_letter_code
_entity_poly.pdbx_strand_id
1 'polypeptide(L)'
;MVFTEEHKILKEEGEKWMKDTSNSCTIAAALIATVMFAAAITVPGGNDNSNGFPIFSGSSAFIIFAISDAVSLFTSATSLLMFLAIQTSRYAEEDFLYVLPKRLIIGLGTLFLSISSMMVAFSATVYLVFARKEAWVLIPVGALACLPVTSFVLLQFPLFLDLVYSTYGPGIFGKQSNRPFY
;
A
#
# COMPACT_ATOMS: atom_id res chain seq x y z
N MET A 1 33.65 -17.00 5.23
CA MET A 1 32.80 -18.07 5.81
C MET A 1 32.28 -17.72 7.19
N VAL A 2 33.05 -17.09 8.10
CA VAL A 2 32.57 -16.69 9.45
C VAL A 2 31.37 -15.72 9.42
N PHE A 3 31.33 -14.79 8.45
CA PHE A 3 30.21 -13.85 8.27
C PHE A 3 28.89 -14.51 7.80
N THR A 4 28.98 -15.71 7.21
CA THR A 4 27.83 -16.42 6.62
C THR A 4 27.11 -17.28 7.66
N GLU A 5 27.81 -17.71 8.71
CA GLU A 5 27.28 -18.55 9.78
C GLU A 5 26.61 -17.70 10.88
N GLU A 6 27.20 -16.56 11.25
CA GLU A 6 26.64 -15.56 12.19
C GLU A 6 25.35 -14.91 11.66
N HIS A 7 25.21 -14.74 10.34
CA HIS A 7 24.01 -14.14 9.75
C HIS A 7 22.88 -15.14 9.44
N LYS A 8 23.06 -16.42 9.73
CA LYS A 8 22.01 -17.43 9.49
C LYS A 8 20.78 -17.19 10.36
N ILE A 9 20.99 -16.81 11.63
CA ILE A 9 19.92 -16.46 12.56
C ILE A 9 19.18 -15.19 12.08
N LEU A 10 19.92 -14.14 11.71
CA LEU A 10 19.32 -12.91 11.19
C LEU A 10 18.59 -13.11 9.85
N LYS A 11 19.05 -14.03 9.00
CA LYS A 11 18.38 -14.42 7.75
C LYS A 11 17.05 -15.13 8.03
N GLU A 12 17.04 -16.07 8.97
CA GLU A 12 15.81 -16.79 9.38
C GLU A 12 14.82 -15.85 10.08
N GLU A 13 15.29 -14.92 10.92
CA GLU A 13 14.46 -13.89 11.55
C GLU A 13 13.88 -12.91 10.53
N GLY A 14 14.68 -12.46 9.55
CA GLY A 14 14.23 -11.59 8.47
C GLY A 14 13.20 -12.26 7.56
N GLU A 15 13.40 -13.54 7.23
CA GLU A 15 12.42 -14.38 6.52
C GLU A 15 11.09 -14.44 7.27
N LYS A 16 11.14 -14.73 8.56
CA LYS A 16 9.95 -14.83 9.41
C LYS A 16 9.22 -13.49 9.50
N TRP A 17 9.96 -12.41 9.74
CA TRP A 17 9.41 -11.06 9.80
C TRP A 17 8.74 -10.65 8.48
N MET A 18 9.34 -10.98 7.33
CA MET A 18 8.74 -10.71 6.02
C MET A 18 7.47 -11.54 5.79
N LYS A 19 7.44 -12.82 6.17
CA LYS A 19 6.25 -13.67 6.07
C LYS A 19 5.11 -13.16 6.93
N ASP A 20 5.39 -12.83 8.19
CA ASP A 20 4.39 -12.33 9.14
C ASP A 20 3.82 -10.99 8.66
N THR A 21 4.70 -10.06 8.25
CA THR A 21 4.30 -8.76 7.67
C THR A 21 3.46 -8.96 6.39
N SER A 22 3.91 -9.82 5.48
CA SER A 22 3.20 -10.12 4.24
C SER A 22 1.80 -10.68 4.51
N ASN A 23 1.64 -11.54 5.51
CA ASN A 23 0.33 -12.09 5.88
C ASN A 23 -0.62 -10.99 6.39
N SER A 24 -0.18 -10.16 7.33
CA SER A 24 -0.98 -9.04 7.85
C SER A 24 -1.34 -8.05 6.74
N CYS A 25 -0.39 -7.71 5.87
CA CYS A 25 -0.65 -6.78 4.75
C CYS A 25 -1.54 -7.40 3.66
N THR A 26 -1.47 -8.72 3.43
CA THR A 26 -2.40 -9.44 2.52
C THR A 26 -3.84 -9.29 3.01
N ILE A 27 -4.08 -9.48 4.31
CA ILE A 27 -5.41 -9.34 4.91
C ILE A 27 -5.90 -7.89 4.76
N ALA A 28 -5.05 -6.90 5.05
CA ALA A 28 -5.39 -5.49 4.87
C ALA A 28 -5.70 -5.15 3.41
N ALA A 29 -4.90 -5.64 2.46
CA ALA A 29 -5.12 -5.43 1.02
C ALA A 29 -6.44 -6.06 0.53
N ALA A 30 -6.73 -7.28 0.99
CA ALA A 30 -7.98 -7.97 0.66
C ALA A 30 -9.19 -7.19 1.21
N LEU A 31 -9.09 -6.69 2.44
CA LEU A 31 -10.13 -5.89 3.07
C LEU A 31 -10.40 -4.60 2.27
N ILE A 32 -9.36 -3.85 1.92
CA ILE A 32 -9.52 -2.61 1.13
C ILE A 32 -10.13 -2.91 -0.24
N ALA A 33 -9.62 -3.93 -0.94
CA ALA A 33 -10.16 -4.33 -2.24
C ALA A 33 -11.66 -4.67 -2.17
N THR A 34 -12.07 -5.37 -1.10
CA THR A 34 -13.48 -5.75 -0.88
C THR A 34 -14.35 -4.52 -0.60
N VAL A 35 -13.89 -3.59 0.25
CA VAL A 35 -14.64 -2.38 0.60
C VAL A 35 -14.79 -1.46 -0.62
N MET A 36 -13.73 -1.28 -1.42
CA MET A 36 -13.78 -0.45 -2.64
C MET A 36 -14.62 -1.11 -3.74
N PHE A 37 -14.49 -2.43 -3.95
CA PHE A 37 -15.37 -3.13 -4.87
C PHE A 37 -16.85 -2.99 -4.49
N ALA A 38 -17.16 -3.10 -3.18
CA ALA A 38 -18.50 -2.84 -2.69
C ALA A 38 -18.94 -1.39 -2.96
N ALA A 39 -18.09 -0.39 -2.71
CA ALA A 39 -18.38 1.02 -2.98
C ALA A 39 -18.59 1.32 -4.47
N ALA A 40 -17.90 0.61 -5.37
CA ALA A 40 -18.08 0.72 -6.81
C ALA A 40 -19.49 0.29 -7.26
N ILE A 41 -20.03 -0.78 -6.65
CA ILE A 41 -21.38 -1.28 -6.96
C ILE A 41 -22.47 -0.53 -6.17
N THR A 42 -22.14 0.00 -4.99
CA THR A 42 -23.04 0.80 -4.16
C THR A 42 -22.71 2.30 -4.25
N VAL A 43 -22.79 2.83 -5.47
CA VAL A 43 -22.48 4.24 -5.74
C VAL A 43 -23.20 5.19 -4.78
N PRO A 44 -22.48 6.19 -4.23
CA PRO A 44 -23.06 7.12 -3.28
C PRO A 44 -24.23 7.87 -3.92
N GLY A 45 -25.35 7.96 -3.21
CA GLY A 45 -26.59 8.55 -3.71
C GLY A 45 -27.49 7.61 -4.52
N GLY A 46 -27.00 6.44 -4.93
CA GLY A 46 -27.77 5.47 -5.74
C GLY A 46 -27.98 5.89 -7.19
N ASN A 47 -28.83 5.14 -7.88
CA ASN A 47 -29.19 5.38 -9.27
C ASN A 47 -30.54 6.08 -9.39
N ASP A 48 -30.67 6.91 -10.42
CA ASP A 48 -31.94 7.49 -10.81
C ASP A 48 -32.86 6.40 -11.38
N ASN A 49 -34.06 6.27 -10.82
CA ASN A 49 -35.06 5.27 -11.22
C ASN A 49 -35.55 5.44 -12.67
N SER A 50 -35.34 6.62 -13.27
CA SER A 50 -35.79 6.91 -14.63
C SER A 50 -34.80 6.43 -15.70
N ASN A 51 -33.51 6.62 -15.47
CA ASN A 51 -32.48 6.46 -16.50
C ASN A 51 -31.40 5.43 -16.12
N GLY A 52 -31.39 4.95 -14.88
CA GLY A 52 -30.41 3.99 -14.36
C GLY A 52 -29.01 4.58 -14.14
N PHE A 53 -28.80 5.89 -14.35
CA PHE A 53 -27.52 6.55 -14.10
C PHE A 53 -27.37 6.99 -12.64
N PRO A 54 -26.13 7.08 -12.10
CA PRO A 54 -25.89 7.60 -10.76
C PRO A 54 -26.44 9.03 -10.61
N ILE A 55 -27.16 9.29 -9.51
CA ILE A 55 -27.81 10.59 -9.27
C ILE A 55 -26.79 11.75 -9.24
N PHE A 56 -25.55 11.47 -8.86
CA PHE A 56 -24.46 12.45 -8.80
C PHE A 56 -23.54 12.44 -10.03
N SER A 57 -23.92 11.79 -11.14
CA SER A 57 -23.05 11.65 -12.33
C SER A 57 -22.51 12.97 -12.90
N GLY A 58 -23.24 14.08 -12.73
CA GLY A 58 -22.81 15.42 -13.16
C GLY A 58 -21.89 16.17 -12.20
N SER A 59 -21.56 15.61 -11.03
CA SER A 59 -20.70 16.25 -10.03
C SER A 59 -19.24 15.87 -10.23
N SER A 60 -18.33 16.86 -10.23
CA SER A 60 -16.89 16.61 -10.27
C SER A 60 -16.40 15.70 -9.13
N ALA A 61 -17.05 15.74 -7.96
CA ALA A 61 -16.72 14.87 -6.84
C ALA A 61 -17.06 13.39 -7.11
N PHE A 62 -18.07 13.10 -7.95
CA PHE A 62 -18.40 11.73 -8.34
C PHE A 62 -17.35 11.14 -9.28
N ILE A 63 -16.83 11.96 -10.21
CA ILE A 63 -15.71 11.55 -11.08
C ILE A 63 -14.46 11.26 -10.25
N ILE A 64 -14.14 12.12 -9.28
CA ILE A 64 -13.02 11.91 -8.36
C ILE A 64 -13.23 10.63 -7.55
N PHE A 65 -14.42 10.40 -7.00
CA PHE A 65 -14.76 9.17 -6.31
C PHE A 65 -14.51 7.93 -7.18
N ALA A 66 -15.07 7.89 -8.40
CA ALA A 66 -14.97 6.73 -9.28
C ALA A 66 -13.53 6.42 -9.70
N ILE A 67 -12.73 7.44 -10.03
CA ILE A 67 -11.32 7.27 -10.38
C ILE A 67 -10.53 6.77 -9.17
N SER A 68 -10.74 7.40 -8.01
CA SER A 68 -10.02 7.09 -6.78
C SER A 68 -10.36 5.69 -6.25
N ASP A 69 -11.62 5.29 -6.36
CA ASP A 69 -12.08 3.94 -6.01
C ASP A 69 -11.41 2.88 -6.90
N ALA A 70 -11.43 3.08 -8.22
CA ALA A 70 -10.77 2.18 -9.16
C ALA A 70 -9.26 2.07 -8.90
N VAL A 71 -8.58 3.20 -8.71
CA VAL A 71 -7.14 3.22 -8.37
C VAL A 71 -6.89 2.47 -7.07
N SER A 72 -7.70 2.68 -6.03
CA SER A 72 -7.57 1.98 -4.76
C SER A 72 -7.72 0.47 -4.94
N LEU A 73 -8.74 0.04 -5.67
CA LEU A 73 -9.03 -1.37 -5.92
C LEU A 73 -7.88 -2.07 -6.67
N PHE A 74 -7.44 -1.52 -7.81
CA PHE A 74 -6.37 -2.13 -8.61
C PHE A 74 -5.02 -2.15 -7.87
N THR A 75 -4.69 -1.08 -7.15
CA THR A 75 -3.44 -1.01 -6.38
C THR A 75 -3.46 -1.95 -5.18
N SER A 76 -4.63 -2.11 -4.52
CA SER A 76 -4.83 -3.11 -3.48
C SER A 76 -4.72 -4.53 -4.00
N ALA A 77 -5.33 -4.85 -5.14
CA ALA A 77 -5.23 -6.16 -5.78
C ALA A 77 -3.78 -6.48 -6.18
N THR A 78 -3.05 -5.49 -6.70
CA THR A 78 -1.62 -5.63 -7.02
C THR A 78 -0.80 -5.91 -5.75
N SER A 79 -1.08 -5.18 -4.67
CA SER A 79 -0.44 -5.40 -3.36
C SER A 79 -0.69 -6.81 -2.83
N LEU A 80 -1.94 -7.25 -2.90
CA LEU A 80 -2.37 -8.61 -2.52
C LEU A 80 -1.58 -9.67 -3.28
N LEU A 81 -1.47 -9.55 -4.61
CA LEU A 81 -0.71 -10.49 -5.43
C LEU A 81 0.77 -10.52 -5.06
N MET A 82 1.37 -9.36 -4.77
CA MET A 82 2.78 -9.28 -4.36
C MET A 82 3.02 -9.95 -3.00
N PHE A 83 2.15 -9.72 -2.02
CA PHE A 83 2.25 -10.36 -0.70
C PHE A 83 1.93 -11.85 -0.74
N LEU A 84 0.95 -12.27 -1.53
CA LEU A 84 0.70 -13.69 -1.78
C LEU A 84 1.91 -14.35 -2.47
N ALA A 85 2.54 -13.68 -3.43
CA ALA A 85 3.74 -14.20 -4.08
C ALA A 85 4.93 -14.36 -3.11
N ILE A 86 5.01 -13.55 -2.05
CA ILE A 86 5.97 -13.71 -0.95
C ILE A 86 5.61 -14.94 -0.09
N GLN A 87 4.33 -15.16 0.17
CA GLN A 87 3.84 -16.26 1.01
C GLN A 87 3.91 -17.63 0.30
N THR A 88 3.66 -17.68 -1.02
CA THR A 88 3.68 -18.91 -1.83
C THR A 88 5.07 -19.28 -2.36
N SER A 89 6.04 -18.36 -2.32
CA SER A 89 7.41 -18.61 -2.73
C SER A 89 8.06 -19.70 -1.88
N ARG A 90 8.37 -20.85 -2.49
CA ARG A 90 9.18 -21.92 -1.89
C ARG A 90 10.65 -21.53 -2.02
N TYR A 91 11.19 -20.99 -0.94
CA TYR A 91 12.50 -20.37 -0.85
C TYR A 91 13.66 -21.26 -1.33
N ALA A 92 14.27 -20.89 -2.46
CA ALA A 92 15.64 -21.25 -2.79
C ALA A 92 16.55 -20.11 -2.29
N GLU A 93 17.66 -20.46 -1.63
CA GLU A 93 18.48 -19.53 -0.84
C GLU A 93 19.11 -18.36 -1.63
N GLU A 94 19.13 -18.43 -2.96
CA GLU A 94 19.88 -17.53 -3.84
C GLU A 94 19.03 -16.33 -4.34
N ASP A 95 17.70 -16.48 -4.46
CA ASP A 95 16.77 -15.39 -4.86
C ASP A 95 16.24 -14.56 -3.67
N PHE A 96 16.51 -15.03 -2.46
CA PHE A 96 15.99 -14.49 -1.20
C PHE A 96 16.45 -13.05 -0.93
N LEU A 97 17.70 -12.72 -1.28
CA LEU A 97 18.33 -11.49 -0.85
C LEU A 97 17.95 -10.26 -1.69
N TYR A 98 17.42 -10.44 -2.91
CA TYR A 98 17.14 -9.32 -3.80
C TYR A 98 15.69 -9.29 -4.33
N VAL A 99 15.14 -10.44 -4.71
CA VAL A 99 13.78 -10.51 -5.31
C VAL A 99 12.70 -10.30 -4.25
N LEU A 100 12.91 -10.83 -3.05
CA LEU A 100 11.97 -10.74 -1.94
C LEU A 100 11.80 -9.32 -1.37
N PRO A 101 12.88 -8.62 -0.95
CA PRO A 101 12.75 -7.25 -0.46
C PRO A 101 12.18 -6.34 -1.54
N LYS A 102 12.52 -6.53 -2.82
CA LYS A 102 11.94 -5.77 -3.93
C LYS A 102 10.43 -5.99 -4.08
N ARG A 103 9.94 -7.23 -3.97
CA ARG A 103 8.49 -7.52 -3.98
C ARG A 103 7.77 -6.94 -2.78
N LEU A 104 8.39 -6.96 -1.60
CA LEU A 104 7.86 -6.35 -0.38
C LEU A 104 7.74 -4.82 -0.53
N ILE A 105 8.77 -4.16 -1.07
CA ILE A 105 8.76 -2.72 -1.38
C ILE A 105 7.60 -2.39 -2.32
N ILE A 106 7.47 -3.12 -3.44
CA ILE A 106 6.40 -2.88 -4.41
C ILE A 106 5.03 -3.10 -3.75
N GLY A 107 4.85 -4.19 -3.01
CA GLY A 107 3.60 -4.50 -2.31
C GLY A 107 3.20 -3.44 -1.29
N LEU A 108 4.15 -3.00 -0.45
CA LEU A 108 3.92 -1.93 0.54
C LEU A 108 3.63 -0.58 -0.15
N GLY A 109 4.33 -0.27 -1.24
CA GLY A 109 4.13 0.95 -2.01
C GLY A 109 2.74 1.01 -2.66
N THR A 110 2.27 -0.09 -3.26
CA THR A 110 0.93 -0.14 -3.84
C THR A 110 -0.16 -0.19 -2.76
N LEU A 111 0.09 -0.80 -1.60
CA LEU A 111 -0.82 -0.74 -0.45
C LEU A 111 -1.00 0.69 0.05
N PHE A 112 0.09 1.46 0.12
CA PHE A 112 0.05 2.85 0.54
C PHE A 112 -0.76 3.72 -0.43
N LEU A 113 -0.52 3.53 -1.73
CA LEU A 113 -1.28 4.23 -2.76
C LEU A 113 -2.77 3.86 -2.66
N SER A 114 -3.08 2.60 -2.38
CA SER A 114 -4.45 2.12 -2.17
C SER A 114 -5.15 2.81 -1.00
N ILE A 115 -4.48 2.88 0.17
CA ILE A 115 -5.03 3.53 1.38
C ILE A 115 -5.24 5.03 1.14
N SER A 116 -4.29 5.69 0.51
CA SER A 116 -4.39 7.12 0.18
C SER A 116 -5.57 7.39 -0.75
N SER A 117 -5.71 6.57 -1.80
CA SER A 117 -6.81 6.65 -2.76
C SER A 117 -8.16 6.32 -2.12
N MET A 118 -8.20 5.37 -1.17
CA MET A 118 -9.40 5.07 -0.39
C MET A 118 -9.85 6.28 0.45
N MET A 119 -8.92 7.00 1.08
CA MET A 119 -9.24 8.21 1.85
C MET A 119 -9.79 9.33 0.97
N VAL A 120 -9.24 9.51 -0.24
CA VAL A 120 -9.76 10.46 -1.22
C VAL A 120 -11.17 10.07 -1.68
N ALA A 121 -11.41 8.79 -1.98
CA ALA A 121 -12.73 8.28 -2.35
C ALA A 121 -13.76 8.48 -1.23
N PHE A 122 -13.38 8.18 0.02
CA PHE A 122 -14.22 8.41 1.19
C PHE A 122 -14.57 9.89 1.37
N SER A 123 -13.57 10.78 1.24
CA SER A 123 -13.77 12.23 1.33
C SER A 123 -14.70 12.75 0.24
N ALA A 124 -14.56 12.26 -1.00
CA ALA A 124 -15.43 12.58 -2.12
C ALA A 124 -16.87 12.12 -1.88
N THR A 125 -17.06 10.92 -1.32
CA THR A 125 -18.37 10.39 -0.94
C THR A 125 -19.03 11.23 0.15
N VAL A 126 -18.31 11.59 1.22
CA VAL A 126 -18.83 12.49 2.26
C VAL A 126 -19.22 13.83 1.65
N TYR A 127 -18.39 14.40 0.77
CA TYR A 127 -18.72 15.63 0.07
C TYR A 127 -20.00 15.47 -0.75
N LEU A 128 -20.15 14.41 -1.54
CA LEU A 128 -21.37 14.17 -2.33
C LEU A 128 -22.63 14.05 -1.47
N VAL A 129 -22.55 13.37 -0.33
CA VAL A 129 -23.69 13.14 0.56
C VAL A 129 -24.05 14.40 1.37
N PHE A 130 -23.07 15.15 1.87
CA PHE A 130 -23.29 16.24 2.84
C PHE A 130 -23.17 17.66 2.26
N ALA A 131 -22.61 17.84 1.06
CA ALA A 131 -22.35 19.18 0.50
C ALA A 131 -23.59 20.08 0.37
N ARG A 132 -24.79 19.51 0.29
CA ARG A 132 -26.04 20.31 0.20
C ARG A 132 -26.65 20.67 1.54
N LYS A 133 -26.24 20.06 2.66
CA LYS A 133 -26.95 20.19 3.95
C LYS A 133 -26.07 20.71 5.09
N GLU A 134 -24.85 20.21 5.30
CA GLU A 134 -24.09 20.54 6.52
C GLU A 134 -22.56 20.52 6.30
N ALA A 135 -21.98 21.71 6.07
CA ALA A 135 -20.53 21.86 5.86
C ALA A 135 -19.67 21.55 7.11
N TRP A 136 -20.28 21.56 8.31
CA TRP A 136 -19.58 21.27 9.58
C TRP A 136 -19.09 19.82 9.68
N VAL A 137 -19.68 18.89 8.91
CA VAL A 137 -19.29 17.46 8.90
C VAL A 137 -17.93 17.23 8.19
N LEU A 138 -17.49 18.16 7.34
CA LEU A 138 -16.21 18.07 6.64
C LEU A 138 -15.00 18.23 7.57
N ILE A 139 -15.15 18.97 8.67
CA ILE A 139 -14.08 19.23 9.64
C ILE A 139 -13.63 17.93 10.36
N PRO A 140 -14.53 17.14 11.00
CA PRO A 140 -14.14 15.88 11.62
C PRO A 140 -13.69 14.84 10.60
N VAL A 141 -14.27 14.82 9.38
CA VAL A 141 -13.86 13.89 8.32
C VAL A 141 -12.44 14.20 7.84
N GLY A 142 -12.09 15.47 7.66
CA GLY A 142 -10.73 15.88 7.32
C GLY A 142 -9.72 15.52 8.42
N ALA A 143 -10.09 15.74 9.69
CA ALA A 143 -9.25 15.33 10.82
C ALA A 143 -9.04 13.81 10.87
N LEU A 144 -10.12 13.03 10.65
CA LEU A 144 -10.07 11.57 10.67
C LEU A 144 -9.31 10.98 9.47
N ALA A 145 -9.41 11.59 8.29
CA ALA A 145 -8.65 11.21 7.10
C ALA A 145 -7.14 11.48 7.27
N CYS A 146 -6.77 12.45 8.09
CA CYS A 146 -5.38 12.77 8.39
C CYS A 146 -4.71 11.71 9.27
N LEU A 147 -5.46 11.01 10.13
CA LEU A 147 -4.93 9.98 11.04
C LEU A 147 -4.27 8.79 10.32
N PRO A 148 -4.92 8.09 9.36
CA PRO A 148 -4.28 6.99 8.66
C PRO A 148 -3.12 7.48 7.81
N VAL A 149 -3.20 8.65 7.17
CA VAL A 149 -2.10 9.22 6.38
C VAL A 149 -0.89 9.53 7.25
N THR A 150 -1.08 10.20 8.38
CA THR A 150 0.02 10.53 9.32
C THR A 150 0.60 9.29 9.98
N SER A 151 -0.24 8.34 10.41
CA SER A 151 0.21 7.05 10.96
C SER A 151 1.08 6.28 9.96
N PHE A 152 0.68 6.25 8.69
CA PHE A 152 1.43 5.54 7.65
C PHE A 152 2.73 6.25 7.26
N VAL A 153 2.72 7.59 7.21
CA VAL A 153 3.95 8.38 6.99
C VAL A 153 4.93 8.18 8.16
N LEU A 154 4.45 8.08 9.39
CA LEU A 154 5.32 7.88 10.56
C LEU A 154 5.87 6.45 10.66
N LEU A 155 5.06 5.43 10.35
CA LEU A 155 5.44 4.02 10.55
C LEU A 155 6.05 3.39 9.30
N GLN A 156 5.48 3.65 8.12
CA GLN A 156 5.82 2.93 6.89
C GLN A 156 6.93 3.61 6.11
N PHE A 157 7.03 4.95 6.17
CA PHE A 157 8.05 5.72 5.46
C PHE A 157 9.48 5.45 5.93
N PRO A 158 9.80 5.40 7.26
CA PRO A 158 11.15 5.04 7.69
C PRO A 158 11.48 3.60 7.30
N LEU A 159 10.52 2.68 7.43
CA LEU A 159 10.70 1.27 7.07
C LEU A 159 10.93 1.08 5.56
N PHE A 160 10.20 1.83 4.73
CA PHE A 160 10.37 1.84 3.28
C PHE A 160 11.71 2.46 2.87
N LEU A 161 12.11 3.58 3.49
CA LEU A 161 13.40 4.20 3.25
C LEU A 161 14.56 3.31 3.68
N ASP A 162 14.47 2.65 4.84
CA ASP A 162 15.48 1.71 5.31
C ASP A 162 15.59 0.51 4.37
N LEU A 163 14.47 -0.01 3.84
CA LEU A 163 14.51 -1.12 2.86
C LEU A 163 15.12 -0.69 1.52
N VAL A 164 14.77 0.51 1.03
CA VAL A 164 15.32 1.06 -0.22
C VAL A 164 16.80 1.39 -0.06
N TYR A 165 17.20 1.99 1.06
CA TYR A 165 18.59 2.31 1.37
C TYR A 165 19.42 1.05 1.63
N SER A 166 18.86 0.01 2.24
CA SER A 166 19.55 -1.28 2.40
C SER A 166 19.72 -2.02 1.07
N THR A 167 18.73 -1.94 0.17
CA THR A 167 18.75 -2.65 -1.13
C THR A 167 19.55 -1.89 -2.21
N TYR A 168 19.54 -0.56 -2.19
CA TYR A 168 20.15 0.31 -3.22
C TYR A 168 21.21 1.30 -2.70
N GLY A 169 21.40 1.40 -1.38
CA GLY A 169 22.42 2.26 -0.80
C GLY A 169 23.84 1.80 -1.13
N PRO A 170 24.84 2.68 -0.97
CA PRO A 170 26.22 2.37 -1.29
C PRO A 170 26.65 1.18 -0.43
N GLY A 171 26.92 0.05 -1.09
CA GLY A 171 27.34 -1.16 -0.41
C GLY A 171 28.47 -0.84 0.57
N ILE A 172 28.25 -1.15 1.85
CA ILE A 172 29.25 -1.01 2.92
C ILE A 172 30.51 -1.85 2.61
N PHE A 173 30.44 -2.76 1.63
CA PHE A 173 31.61 -3.29 0.93
C PHE A 173 32.14 -2.30 -0.12
N GLY A 174 32.59 -1.14 0.36
CA GLY A 174 33.55 -0.33 -0.38
C GLY A 174 34.77 -1.19 -0.67
N LYS A 175 35.00 -1.47 -1.95
CA LYS A 175 36.21 -2.09 -2.52
C LYS A 175 37.47 -1.48 -1.88
N GLN A 176 38.02 -2.10 -0.84
CA GLN A 176 39.41 -1.84 -0.45
C GLN A 176 40.31 -2.69 -1.37
N SER A 177 40.42 -2.27 -2.62
CA SER A 177 41.46 -2.75 -3.52
C SER A 177 42.78 -2.11 -3.09
N ASN A 178 43.43 -2.70 -2.09
CA ASN A 178 44.82 -2.39 -1.76
C ASN A 178 45.72 -2.84 -2.92
N ARG A 179 46.12 -1.89 -3.77
CA ARG A 179 47.31 -1.99 -4.62
C ARG A 179 47.97 -0.62 -4.76
N PRO A 180 49.19 -0.44 -4.25
CA PRO A 180 50.26 0.26 -4.95
C PRO A 180 51.13 -0.80 -5.65
N PHE A 181 51.19 -0.77 -6.98
CA PHE A 181 52.29 -0.26 -7.80
C PHE A 181 53.54 -1.14 -7.79
N TYR A 182 53.93 -1.56 -9.00
CA TYR A 182 55.21 -2.13 -9.47
C TYR A 182 56.28 -2.50 -8.44
#